data_AF-M1DXC0-F1
#
_entry.id   AF-M1DXC0-F1
#
_cell.length_a   1.000
_cell.length_b   1.000
_cell.length_c   1.000
_cell.angle_alpha   90.00
_cell.angle_beta   90.00
_cell.angle_gamma   90.00
#
_symmetry.space_group_name_H-M   'P 1'
#
loop_
_entity.id
_entity.type
_entity.pdbx_description
1 polymer ?
#
loop_
_entity_poly.entity_id
_entity_poly.type
_entity_poly.pdbx_seq_one_letter_code
_entity_poly.pdbx_strand_id
1 'polypeptide(L)'
;MEKQTNGKARTNDEEKIQESHEAQANMWKFVFGFTELAVIKCAIELGIADFLEKNQEPISLNQLSVALGCCSSSLYRILRFLINRGIFKETSTKSGKSGYVQTPLSRLLIKEGENSMAAFLLFESSPVMLASWHNLSARISSKDNSLSSFEAAHGKDVWKYAEADPKHSNLLNNAMACDARIAISAIIDDCPEIFKGVNTIVDVGGGDGTTLRLLVEAFPWINGINFDLPHVASVAPHAIGVVHVGDDMFNYVPKADAAFLMWVLHDWSDEECIQILTKCREAIPQDNGKVKILEAIIGEKEENIIRGSNNKKLKDVGLMLDMVMMAHTSNGKERTTKEWAYVLNEAGFNRHTISHINVVQSVIQAYPSRFLPCSETNLKCKLCWFIFKVLKKH
;
A
#
# COMPACT_ATOMS: atom_id res chain seq x y z
N MET A 1 20.22 -6.24 -58.34
CA MET A 1 20.18 -5.62 -57.00
C MET A 1 18.79 -5.14 -56.56
N GLU A 2 17.73 -5.23 -57.40
CA GLU A 2 16.38 -4.72 -57.06
C GLU A 2 15.44 -5.68 -56.32
N LYS A 3 15.79 -6.96 -56.14
CA LYS A 3 14.90 -7.93 -55.46
C LYS A 3 15.03 -7.94 -53.93
N GLN A 4 16.09 -7.36 -53.35
CA GLN A 4 16.29 -7.34 -51.89
C GLN A 4 15.65 -6.14 -51.19
N THR A 5 15.41 -5.04 -51.89
CA THR A 5 14.74 -3.84 -51.32
C THR A 5 13.22 -4.01 -51.23
N ASN A 6 12.59 -4.71 -52.18
CA ASN A 6 11.13 -4.93 -52.20
C ASN A 6 10.63 -5.93 -51.14
N GLY A 7 11.46 -6.89 -50.72
CA GLY A 7 11.11 -7.84 -49.65
C GLY A 7 11.14 -7.20 -48.26
N LYS A 8 12.09 -6.29 -48.02
CA LYS A 8 12.29 -5.61 -46.74
C LYS A 8 11.27 -4.48 -46.47
N ALA A 9 10.77 -3.84 -47.52
CA ALA A 9 9.69 -2.87 -47.42
C ALA A 9 8.32 -3.53 -47.14
N ARG A 10 8.03 -4.68 -47.77
CA ARG A 10 6.81 -5.46 -47.53
C ARG A 10 6.71 -6.00 -46.10
N THR A 11 7.81 -6.51 -45.55
CA THR A 11 7.86 -6.98 -44.15
C THR A 11 7.66 -5.84 -43.16
N ASN A 12 8.22 -4.65 -43.43
CA ASN A 12 8.03 -3.48 -42.56
C ASN A 12 6.59 -2.94 -42.60
N ASP A 13 5.87 -3.07 -43.72
CA ASP A 13 4.47 -2.67 -43.81
C ASP A 13 3.54 -3.68 -43.14
N GLU A 14 3.84 -4.98 -43.24
CA GLU A 14 3.13 -6.05 -42.50
C GLU A 14 3.33 -5.94 -40.99
N GLU A 15 4.56 -5.67 -40.52
CA GLU A 15 4.87 -5.41 -39.11
C GLU A 15 4.10 -4.19 -38.59
N LYS A 16 4.08 -3.07 -39.32
CA LYS A 16 3.30 -1.88 -38.93
C LYS A 16 1.80 -2.13 -38.85
N ILE A 17 1.25 -2.94 -39.77
CA ILE A 17 -0.17 -3.30 -39.74
C ILE A 17 -0.46 -4.16 -38.49
N GLN A 18 0.42 -5.10 -38.18
CA GLN A 18 0.30 -5.93 -36.98
C GLN A 18 0.40 -5.10 -35.69
N GLU A 19 1.38 -4.20 -35.59
CA GLU A 19 1.51 -3.26 -34.47
C GLU A 19 0.27 -2.38 -34.32
N SER A 20 -0.31 -1.90 -35.43
CA SER A 20 -1.54 -1.11 -35.42
C SER A 20 -2.74 -1.91 -34.91
N HIS A 21 -2.90 -3.16 -35.35
CA HIS A 21 -3.97 -4.04 -34.85
C HIS A 21 -3.82 -4.36 -33.37
N GLU A 22 -2.59 -4.61 -32.90
CA GLU A 22 -2.30 -4.83 -31.49
C GLU A 22 -2.59 -3.58 -30.65
N ALA A 23 -2.24 -2.39 -31.15
CA ALA A 23 -2.57 -1.13 -30.51
C ALA A 23 -4.09 -0.92 -30.39
N GLN A 24 -4.85 -1.19 -31.45
CA GLN A 24 -6.32 -1.12 -31.44
C GLN A 24 -6.93 -2.12 -30.44
N ALA A 25 -6.44 -3.35 -30.40
CA ALA A 25 -6.89 -4.35 -29.44
C ALA A 25 -6.56 -3.94 -27.99
N ASN A 26 -5.39 -3.35 -27.75
CA ASN A 26 -5.01 -2.85 -26.44
C ASN A 26 -5.85 -1.64 -26.01
N MET A 27 -6.26 -0.77 -26.94
CA MET A 27 -7.12 0.38 -26.62
C MET A 27 -8.44 -0.05 -25.97
N TRP A 28 -9.02 -1.17 -26.39
CA TRP A 28 -10.23 -1.71 -25.77
C TRP A 28 -10.04 -2.09 -24.30
N LYS A 29 -8.82 -2.46 -23.87
CA LYS A 29 -8.51 -2.71 -22.46
C LYS A 29 -8.59 -1.42 -21.64
N PHE A 30 -8.21 -0.28 -22.21
CA PHE A 30 -8.34 1.02 -21.54
C PHE A 30 -9.78 1.52 -21.53
N VAL A 31 -10.49 1.42 -22.66
CA VAL A 31 -11.91 1.81 -22.78
C VAL A 31 -12.78 1.06 -21.75
N PHE A 32 -12.54 -0.23 -21.56
CA PHE A 32 -13.29 -1.07 -20.63
C PHE A 32 -12.54 -1.41 -19.33
N GLY A 33 -11.47 -0.67 -18.99
CA GLY A 33 -10.59 -0.99 -17.86
C GLY A 33 -11.32 -1.07 -16.51
N PHE A 34 -12.38 -0.30 -16.33
CA PHE A 34 -13.23 -0.32 -15.14
C PHE A 34 -14.05 -1.61 -14.97
N THR A 35 -14.23 -2.39 -16.04
CA THR A 35 -15.13 -3.56 -16.05
C THR A 35 -14.64 -4.63 -15.08
N GLU A 36 -13.34 -4.89 -15.02
CA GLU A 36 -12.79 -5.90 -14.12
C GLU A 36 -13.01 -5.53 -12.66
N LEU A 37 -12.69 -4.29 -12.29
CA LEU A 37 -12.92 -3.76 -10.95
C LEU A 37 -14.41 -3.87 -10.55
N ALA A 38 -15.31 -3.43 -11.43
CA ALA A 38 -16.75 -3.44 -11.17
C ALA A 38 -17.33 -4.86 -11.03
N VAL A 39 -16.89 -5.80 -11.85
CA VAL A 39 -17.38 -7.19 -11.82
C VAL A 39 -16.81 -7.96 -10.63
N ILE A 40 -15.56 -7.69 -10.23
CA ILE A 40 -14.96 -8.24 -8.99
C ILE A 40 -15.68 -7.69 -7.75
N LYS A 41 -15.91 -6.37 -7.70
CA LYS A 41 -16.70 -5.74 -6.65
C LYS A 41 -18.08 -6.40 -6.50
N CYS A 42 -18.79 -6.59 -7.62
CA CYS A 42 -20.07 -7.27 -7.66
C CYS A 42 -19.99 -8.70 -7.07
N ALA A 43 -18.94 -9.46 -7.40
CA ALA A 43 -18.74 -10.80 -6.86
C ALA A 43 -18.52 -10.82 -5.33
N ILE A 44 -17.80 -9.84 -4.80
CA ILE A 44 -17.60 -9.64 -3.35
C ILE A 44 -18.93 -9.25 -2.70
N GLU A 45 -19.63 -8.26 -3.22
CA GLU A 45 -20.90 -7.77 -2.66
C GLU A 45 -21.95 -8.87 -2.59
N LEU A 46 -22.07 -9.67 -3.66
CA LEU A 46 -22.97 -10.83 -3.73
C LEU A 46 -22.50 -12.01 -2.86
N GLY A 47 -21.27 -12.02 -2.36
CA GLY A 47 -20.75 -13.12 -1.53
C GLY A 47 -20.53 -14.43 -2.32
N ILE A 48 -20.14 -14.33 -3.60
CA ILE A 48 -19.93 -15.52 -4.44
C ILE A 48 -18.79 -16.37 -3.88
N ALA A 49 -17.65 -15.75 -3.58
CA ALA A 49 -16.48 -16.45 -3.03
C ALA A 49 -16.80 -17.07 -1.67
N ASP A 50 -17.44 -16.33 -0.77
CA ASP A 50 -17.82 -16.83 0.56
C ASP A 50 -18.77 -18.04 0.48
N PHE A 51 -19.72 -18.01 -0.45
CA PHE A 51 -20.64 -19.13 -0.66
C PHE A 51 -19.92 -20.36 -1.20
N LEU A 52 -19.05 -20.19 -2.20
CA LEU A 52 -18.29 -21.32 -2.75
C LEU A 52 -17.31 -21.90 -1.73
N GLU A 53 -16.69 -21.09 -0.86
CA GLU A 53 -15.76 -21.59 0.17
C GLU A 53 -16.45 -22.53 1.17
N LYS A 54 -17.70 -22.25 1.52
CA LYS A 54 -18.51 -23.10 2.43
C LYS A 54 -18.89 -24.45 1.81
N ASN A 55 -18.67 -24.65 0.51
CA ASN A 55 -19.09 -25.84 -0.23
C ASN A 55 -17.87 -26.54 -0.85
N GLN A 56 -17.65 -27.80 -0.48
CA GLN A 56 -16.51 -28.59 -0.97
C GLN A 56 -16.71 -29.15 -2.39
N GLU A 57 -17.95 -29.18 -2.87
CA GLU A 57 -18.31 -29.73 -4.17
C GLU A 57 -18.66 -28.61 -5.16
N PRO A 58 -18.47 -28.83 -6.49
CA PRO A 58 -18.84 -27.86 -7.50
C PRO A 58 -20.32 -27.45 -7.42
N ILE A 59 -20.58 -26.14 -7.37
CA ILE A 59 -21.94 -25.58 -7.21
C ILE A 59 -22.54 -25.23 -8.57
N SER A 60 -23.74 -25.72 -8.85
CA SER A 60 -24.44 -25.36 -10.10
C SER A 60 -24.93 -23.91 -10.10
N LEU A 61 -25.11 -23.33 -11.30
CA LEU A 61 -25.64 -21.98 -11.47
C LEU A 61 -26.96 -21.77 -10.72
N ASN A 62 -27.88 -22.74 -10.78
CA ASN A 62 -29.18 -22.65 -10.16
C ASN A 62 -29.08 -22.61 -8.62
N GLN A 63 -28.23 -23.47 -8.04
CA GLN A 63 -27.99 -23.47 -6.59
C GLN A 63 -27.40 -22.14 -6.13
N LEU A 64 -26.40 -21.64 -6.86
CA LEU A 64 -25.77 -20.36 -6.54
C LEU A 64 -26.76 -19.19 -6.66
N SER A 65 -27.55 -19.13 -7.74
CA SER A 65 -28.53 -18.05 -7.92
C SER A 65 -29.62 -18.06 -6.85
N VAL A 66 -30.10 -19.24 -6.44
CA VAL A 66 -31.09 -19.36 -5.36
C VAL A 66 -30.48 -18.93 -4.02
N ALA A 67 -29.26 -19.41 -3.71
CA ALA A 67 -28.61 -19.08 -2.46
C ALA A 67 -28.28 -17.59 -2.31
N LEU A 68 -27.90 -16.93 -3.42
CA LEU A 68 -27.54 -15.50 -3.44
C LEU A 68 -28.76 -14.59 -3.73
N GLY A 69 -29.94 -15.16 -3.98
CA GLY A 69 -31.16 -14.40 -4.27
C GLY A 69 -31.08 -13.54 -5.55
N CYS A 70 -30.34 -13.98 -6.57
CA CYS A 70 -30.06 -13.19 -7.78
C CYS A 70 -30.54 -13.88 -9.08
N CYS A 71 -30.68 -13.09 -10.14
CA CYS A 71 -31.14 -13.60 -11.44
C CYS A 71 -30.09 -14.52 -12.09
N SER A 72 -30.48 -15.76 -12.38
CA SER A 72 -29.60 -16.80 -12.92
C SER A 72 -28.90 -16.41 -14.23
N SER A 73 -29.61 -15.73 -15.14
CA SER A 73 -29.05 -15.32 -16.44
C SER A 73 -28.01 -14.19 -16.32
N SER A 74 -28.21 -13.25 -15.39
CA SER A 74 -27.24 -12.20 -15.09
C SER A 74 -26.03 -12.75 -14.36
N LEU A 75 -26.24 -13.62 -13.36
CA LEU A 75 -25.16 -14.29 -12.63
C LEU A 75 -24.29 -15.12 -13.58
N TYR A 76 -24.90 -15.83 -14.53
CA TYR A 76 -24.16 -16.59 -15.54
C TYR A 76 -23.19 -15.70 -16.35
N ARG A 77 -23.63 -14.49 -16.75
CA ARG A 77 -22.78 -13.55 -17.51
C ARG A 77 -21.60 -13.04 -16.67
N ILE A 78 -21.84 -12.76 -15.38
CA ILE A 78 -20.80 -12.37 -14.42
C ILE A 78 -19.78 -13.50 -14.24
N LEU A 79 -20.24 -14.73 -13.96
CA LEU A 79 -19.37 -15.89 -13.79
C LEU A 79 -18.59 -16.19 -15.06
N ARG A 80 -19.22 -16.13 -16.24
CA ARG A 80 -18.53 -16.33 -17.52
C ARG A 80 -17.37 -15.35 -17.71
N PHE A 81 -17.56 -14.08 -17.34
CA PHE A 81 -16.49 -13.08 -17.38
C PHE A 81 -15.37 -13.41 -16.40
N LEU A 82 -15.71 -13.69 -15.14
CA LEU A 82 -14.74 -13.98 -14.08
C LEU A 82 -13.96 -15.28 -14.32
N ILE A 83 -14.60 -16.29 -14.90
CA ILE A 83 -13.96 -17.56 -15.30
C ILE A 83 -12.98 -17.34 -16.44
N ASN A 84 -13.32 -16.50 -17.42
CA ASN A 84 -12.40 -16.14 -18.49
C ASN A 84 -11.15 -15.40 -17.97
N ARG A 85 -11.28 -14.69 -16.84
CA ARG A 85 -10.16 -14.07 -16.11
C ARG A 85 -9.44 -15.01 -15.13
N GLY A 86 -9.87 -16.27 -15.04
CA GLY A 86 -9.28 -17.25 -14.13
C GLY A 86 -9.57 -16.98 -12.65
N ILE A 87 -10.51 -16.08 -12.33
CA ILE A 87 -10.89 -15.76 -10.94
C ILE A 87 -11.67 -16.93 -10.37
N PHE A 88 -12.69 -17.43 -11.08
CA PHE A 88 -13.39 -18.67 -10.75
C PHE A 88 -13.08 -19.75 -11.80
N LYS A 89 -13.46 -20.99 -11.53
CA LYS A 89 -13.33 -22.10 -12.49
C LYS A 89 -14.63 -22.86 -12.63
N GLU A 90 -14.96 -23.22 -13.87
CA GLU A 90 -16.04 -24.16 -14.18
C GLU A 90 -15.49 -25.59 -14.27
N THR A 91 -16.21 -26.54 -13.70
CA THR A 91 -15.88 -27.97 -13.68
C THR A 91 -17.16 -28.83 -13.77
N SER A 92 -17.00 -30.13 -13.98
CA SER A 92 -18.13 -31.07 -13.94
C SER A 92 -18.52 -31.40 -12.50
N THR A 93 -19.83 -31.36 -12.21
CA THR A 93 -20.43 -31.89 -10.98
C THR A 93 -20.52 -33.41 -11.05
N LYS A 94 -20.82 -34.08 -9.91
CA LYS A 94 -21.12 -35.52 -9.86
C LYS A 94 -22.26 -35.96 -10.79
N SER A 95 -23.15 -35.04 -11.16
CA SER A 95 -24.25 -35.27 -12.09
C SER A 95 -23.89 -35.08 -13.58
N GLY A 96 -22.62 -34.77 -13.89
CA GLY A 96 -22.14 -34.47 -15.25
C GLY A 96 -22.53 -33.07 -15.77
N LYS A 97 -23.20 -32.25 -14.95
CA LYS A 97 -23.54 -30.85 -15.27
C LYS A 97 -22.43 -29.89 -14.86
N SER A 98 -22.38 -28.70 -15.46
CA SER A 98 -21.48 -27.62 -15.04
C SER A 98 -21.69 -27.20 -13.59
N GLY A 99 -20.58 -26.98 -12.88
CA GLY A 99 -20.52 -26.40 -11.54
C GLY A 99 -19.31 -25.47 -11.40
N TYR A 100 -19.40 -24.54 -10.45
CA TYR A 100 -18.39 -23.52 -10.21
C TYR A 100 -17.61 -23.84 -8.94
N VAL A 101 -16.29 -23.58 -8.97
CA VAL A 101 -15.37 -23.77 -7.84
C VAL A 101 -14.43 -22.58 -7.69
N GLN A 102 -13.86 -22.46 -6.49
CA GLN A 102 -12.82 -21.48 -6.18
C GLN A 102 -11.51 -21.75 -6.94
N THR A 103 -10.78 -20.69 -7.25
CA THR A 103 -9.36 -20.72 -7.60
C THR A 103 -8.54 -20.08 -6.46
N PRO A 104 -7.20 -20.10 -6.50
CA PRO A 104 -6.41 -19.28 -5.58
C PRO A 104 -6.77 -17.79 -5.63
N LEU A 105 -7.10 -17.25 -6.81
CA LEU A 105 -7.41 -15.83 -6.98
C LEU A 105 -8.77 -15.44 -6.37
N SER A 106 -9.82 -16.26 -6.56
CA SER A 106 -11.12 -15.96 -5.94
C SER A 106 -11.14 -16.15 -4.42
N ARG A 107 -10.21 -16.92 -3.84
CA ARG A 107 -10.08 -17.00 -2.37
C ARG A 107 -9.61 -15.70 -1.74
N LEU A 108 -8.88 -14.86 -2.49
CA LEU A 108 -8.53 -13.50 -2.05
C LEU A 108 -9.76 -12.57 -1.99
N LEU A 109 -10.94 -13.00 -2.47
CA LEU A 109 -12.18 -12.23 -2.46
C LEU A 109 -13.14 -12.60 -1.31
N ILE A 110 -12.77 -13.56 -0.46
CA ILE A 110 -13.56 -13.98 0.71
C ILE A 110 -13.53 -12.86 1.76
N LYS A 111 -14.66 -12.40 2.30
CA LYS A 111 -14.68 -11.21 3.16
C LYS A 111 -13.87 -11.38 4.45
N GLU A 112 -13.99 -12.54 5.09
CA GLU A 112 -13.39 -12.84 6.40
C GLU A 112 -12.18 -13.80 6.29
N GLY A 113 -11.32 -13.60 5.28
CA GLY A 113 -10.12 -14.41 5.08
C GLY A 113 -8.84 -13.73 5.58
N GLU A 114 -7.90 -14.50 6.14
CA GLU A 114 -6.58 -14.00 6.57
C GLU A 114 -5.84 -13.29 5.43
N ASN A 115 -5.84 -13.90 4.23
CA ASN A 115 -5.21 -13.37 3.02
C ASN A 115 -6.19 -12.62 2.10
N SER A 116 -7.31 -12.12 2.64
CA SER A 116 -8.33 -11.44 1.83
C SER A 116 -7.90 -10.05 1.39
N MET A 117 -8.16 -9.72 0.13
CA MET A 117 -8.07 -8.38 -0.46
C MET A 117 -9.45 -7.74 -0.70
N ALA A 118 -10.52 -8.38 -0.22
CA ALA A 118 -11.89 -7.95 -0.50
C ALA A 118 -12.16 -6.53 0.05
N ALA A 119 -11.70 -6.23 1.27
CA ALA A 119 -11.89 -4.92 1.87
C ALA A 119 -11.15 -3.81 1.09
N PHE A 120 -9.90 -4.05 0.69
CA PHE A 120 -9.14 -3.13 -0.15
C PHE A 120 -9.84 -2.85 -1.48
N LEU A 121 -10.31 -3.91 -2.16
CA LEU A 121 -11.07 -3.79 -3.41
C LEU A 121 -12.37 -3.00 -3.24
N LEU A 122 -13.09 -3.19 -2.13
CA LEU A 122 -14.31 -2.43 -1.84
C LEU A 122 -14.04 -0.96 -1.56
N PHE A 123 -12.94 -0.64 -0.88
CA PHE A 123 -12.51 0.73 -0.61
C PHE A 123 -12.12 1.46 -1.90
N GLU A 124 -11.20 0.90 -2.69
CA GLU A 124 -10.70 1.50 -3.94
C GLU A 124 -11.80 1.62 -5.01
N SER A 125 -12.75 0.68 -5.03
CA SER A 125 -13.90 0.72 -5.93
C SER A 125 -15.10 1.51 -5.38
N SER A 126 -14.95 2.16 -4.23
CA SER A 126 -16.04 2.96 -3.65
C SER A 126 -16.31 4.21 -4.50
N PRO A 127 -17.55 4.71 -4.54
CA PRO A 127 -17.85 5.95 -5.26
C PRO A 127 -17.00 7.14 -4.81
N VAL A 128 -16.61 7.19 -3.53
CA VAL A 128 -15.78 8.25 -2.96
C VAL A 128 -14.38 8.21 -3.58
N MET A 129 -13.71 7.05 -3.57
CA MET A 129 -12.36 6.92 -4.13
C MET A 129 -12.33 7.08 -5.64
N LEU A 130 -13.35 6.58 -6.35
CA LEU A 130 -13.47 6.70 -7.80
C LEU A 130 -13.73 8.13 -8.28
N ALA A 131 -14.45 8.95 -7.48
CA ALA A 131 -14.76 10.33 -7.84
C ALA A 131 -13.49 11.18 -8.05
N SER A 132 -12.44 10.93 -7.27
CA SER A 132 -11.17 11.67 -7.35
C SER A 132 -10.50 11.51 -8.71
N TRP A 133 -10.57 10.32 -9.31
CA TRP A 133 -9.96 10.04 -10.62
C TRP A 133 -10.56 10.88 -11.76
N HIS A 134 -11.81 11.33 -11.63
CA HIS A 134 -12.42 12.24 -12.62
C HIS A 134 -11.81 13.64 -12.62
N ASN A 135 -11.08 14.03 -11.56
CA ASN A 135 -10.44 15.34 -11.40
C ASN A 135 -8.93 15.33 -11.67
N LEU A 136 -8.35 14.21 -12.15
CA LEU A 136 -6.91 14.10 -12.35
C LEU A 136 -6.38 15.10 -13.39
N SER A 137 -7.04 15.23 -14.54
CA SER A 137 -6.64 16.19 -15.59
C SER A 137 -6.69 17.64 -15.12
N ALA A 138 -7.67 17.98 -14.27
CA ALA A 138 -7.81 19.31 -13.70
C ALA A 138 -6.67 19.62 -12.71
N ARG A 139 -6.30 18.66 -11.87
CA ARG A 139 -5.15 18.76 -10.95
C ARG A 139 -3.86 19.09 -11.70
N ILE A 140 -3.53 18.30 -12.73
CA ILE A 140 -2.29 18.48 -13.52
C ILE A 140 -2.28 19.80 -14.30
N SER A 141 -3.45 20.29 -14.71
CA SER A 141 -3.56 21.55 -15.44
C SER A 141 -3.46 22.78 -14.54
N SER A 142 -3.60 22.62 -13.22
CA SER A 142 -3.46 23.74 -12.28
C SER A 142 -2.00 24.17 -12.15
N LYS A 143 -1.75 25.47 -12.25
CA LYS A 143 -0.38 26.04 -12.20
C LYS A 143 0.26 25.97 -10.82
N ASP A 144 -0.54 25.84 -9.77
CA ASP A 144 -0.11 25.84 -8.38
C ASP A 144 -0.22 24.45 -7.73
N ASN A 145 -0.82 23.46 -8.43
CA ASN A 145 -1.12 22.12 -7.92
C ASN A 145 -1.74 22.13 -6.50
N SER A 146 -2.48 23.20 -6.16
CA SER A 146 -2.84 23.50 -4.76
C SER A 146 -4.01 22.67 -4.24
N LEU A 147 -4.85 22.15 -5.14
CA LEU A 147 -6.02 21.35 -4.79
C LEU A 147 -5.82 19.90 -5.25
N SER A 148 -5.91 18.96 -4.31
CA SER A 148 -5.84 17.53 -4.62
C SER A 148 -7.06 17.07 -5.41
N SER A 149 -6.93 15.99 -6.18
CA SER A 149 -8.06 15.45 -6.94
C SER A 149 -9.20 14.95 -6.04
N PHE A 150 -8.88 14.46 -4.84
CA PHE A 150 -9.85 14.09 -3.82
C PHE A 150 -10.58 15.32 -3.25
N GLU A 151 -9.83 16.36 -2.89
CA GLU A 151 -10.40 17.59 -2.37
C GLU A 151 -11.27 18.32 -3.40
N ALA A 152 -10.89 18.28 -4.68
CA ALA A 152 -11.73 18.77 -5.77
C ALA A 152 -13.09 18.04 -5.87
N ALA A 153 -13.12 16.74 -5.56
CA ALA A 153 -14.33 15.94 -5.61
C ALA A 153 -15.22 16.11 -4.36
N HIS A 154 -14.60 16.28 -3.18
CA HIS A 154 -15.28 16.13 -1.89
C HIS A 154 -15.20 17.36 -0.98
N GLY A 155 -14.44 18.39 -1.35
CA GLY A 155 -14.27 19.64 -0.62
C GLY A 155 -13.41 19.57 0.65
N LYS A 156 -12.78 18.42 0.92
CA LYS A 156 -11.88 18.18 2.05
C LYS A 156 -10.78 17.20 1.62
N ASP A 157 -9.63 17.22 2.30
CA ASP A 157 -8.65 16.14 2.21
C ASP A 157 -9.21 14.81 2.74
N VAL A 158 -8.58 13.70 2.36
CA VAL A 158 -9.05 12.33 2.65
C VAL A 158 -9.20 12.07 4.16
N TRP A 159 -8.32 12.63 4.99
CA TRP A 159 -8.32 12.43 6.44
C TRP A 159 -9.47 13.19 7.11
N LYS A 160 -9.66 14.47 6.77
CA LYS A 160 -10.80 15.27 7.25
C LYS A 160 -12.14 14.77 6.72
N TYR A 161 -12.14 14.13 5.55
CA TYR A 161 -13.33 13.46 5.02
C TYR A 161 -13.65 12.21 5.83
N ALA A 162 -12.65 11.35 6.10
CA ALA A 162 -12.82 10.15 6.92
C ALA A 162 -13.31 10.49 8.34
N GLU A 163 -12.76 11.52 8.98
CA GLU A 163 -13.22 11.98 10.30
C GLU A 163 -14.71 12.37 10.28
N ALA A 164 -15.17 12.98 9.19
CA ALA A 164 -16.55 13.44 9.04
C ALA A 164 -17.53 12.34 8.57
N ASP A 165 -17.04 11.25 7.98
CA ASP A 165 -17.83 10.13 7.48
C ASP A 165 -17.36 8.79 8.08
N PRO A 166 -18.00 8.33 9.18
CA PRO A 166 -17.66 7.06 9.81
C PRO A 166 -17.77 5.83 8.90
N LYS A 167 -18.62 5.87 7.86
CA LYS A 167 -18.72 4.74 6.91
C LYS A 167 -17.49 4.68 6.02
N HIS A 168 -17.01 5.84 5.56
CA HIS A 168 -15.77 5.93 4.79
C HIS A 168 -14.56 5.57 5.66
N SER A 169 -14.47 6.11 6.88
CA SER A 169 -13.41 5.76 7.84
C SER A 169 -13.35 4.25 8.09
N ASN A 170 -14.51 3.59 8.29
CA ASN A 170 -14.55 2.14 8.45
C ASN A 170 -14.10 1.39 7.18
N LEU A 171 -14.46 1.83 5.98
CA LEU A 171 -13.97 1.22 4.74
C LEU A 171 -12.45 1.34 4.61
N LEU A 172 -11.91 2.52 4.88
CA LEU A 172 -10.46 2.79 4.86
C LEU A 172 -9.73 1.90 5.88
N ASN A 173 -10.17 1.89 7.14
CA ASN A 173 -9.55 1.09 8.20
C ASN A 173 -9.57 -0.41 7.86
N ASN A 174 -10.69 -0.94 7.34
CA ASN A 174 -10.78 -2.34 6.93
C ASN A 174 -9.86 -2.68 5.75
N ALA A 175 -9.66 -1.73 4.82
CA ALA A 175 -8.72 -1.89 3.72
C ALA A 175 -7.27 -1.92 4.23
N MET A 176 -6.89 -0.99 5.10
CA MET A 176 -5.55 -0.98 5.70
C MET A 176 -5.30 -2.24 6.54
N ALA A 177 -6.27 -2.67 7.35
CA ALA A 177 -6.19 -3.89 8.14
C ALA A 177 -6.06 -5.16 7.28
N CYS A 178 -6.65 -5.20 6.07
CA CYS A 178 -6.51 -6.36 5.20
C CYS A 178 -5.14 -6.45 4.54
N ASP A 179 -4.58 -5.31 4.11
CA ASP A 179 -3.20 -5.26 3.60
C ASP A 179 -2.18 -5.58 4.71
N ALA A 180 -2.39 -5.06 5.92
CA ALA A 180 -1.57 -5.34 7.09
C ALA A 180 -1.41 -6.84 7.37
N ARG A 181 -2.49 -7.63 7.25
CA ARG A 181 -2.42 -9.10 7.45
C ARG A 181 -1.46 -9.78 6.49
N ILE A 182 -1.40 -9.33 5.25
CA ILE A 182 -0.51 -9.87 4.22
C ILE A 182 0.92 -9.40 4.45
N ALA A 183 1.10 -8.10 4.64
CA ALA A 183 2.41 -7.48 4.78
C ALA A 183 3.13 -7.94 6.06
N ILE A 184 2.44 -7.98 7.20
CA ILE A 184 3.03 -8.40 8.48
C ILE A 184 3.33 -9.90 8.49
N SER A 185 2.49 -10.74 7.89
CA SER A 185 2.82 -12.17 7.71
C SER A 185 4.12 -12.34 6.92
N ALA A 186 4.29 -11.60 5.83
CA ALA A 186 5.52 -11.64 5.04
C ALA A 186 6.75 -11.17 5.83
N ILE A 187 6.63 -10.12 6.66
CA ILE A 187 7.74 -9.68 7.51
C ILE A 187 8.11 -10.74 8.55
N ILE A 188 7.13 -11.36 9.19
CA ILE A 188 7.36 -12.41 10.20
C ILE A 188 8.11 -13.59 9.56
N ASP A 189 7.78 -13.95 8.32
CA ASP A 189 8.41 -15.06 7.60
C ASP A 189 9.80 -14.68 7.04
N ASP A 190 9.92 -13.52 6.39
CA ASP A 190 11.10 -13.16 5.61
C ASP A 190 12.16 -12.38 6.43
N CYS A 191 11.76 -11.61 7.45
CA CYS A 191 12.62 -10.68 8.19
C CYS A 191 12.32 -10.59 9.71
N PRO A 192 12.10 -11.70 10.46
CA PRO A 192 11.73 -11.63 11.88
C PRO A 192 12.81 -11.00 12.77
N GLU A 193 14.08 -11.04 12.35
CA GLU A 193 15.21 -10.52 13.10
C GLU A 193 15.19 -8.99 13.30
N ILE A 194 14.41 -8.24 12.51
CA ILE A 194 14.30 -6.79 12.66
C ILE A 194 13.67 -6.39 14.00
N PHE A 195 12.93 -7.30 14.64
CA PHE A 195 12.27 -7.09 15.93
C PHE A 195 13.07 -7.62 17.13
N LYS A 196 14.21 -8.27 16.89
CA LYS A 196 15.05 -8.80 17.97
C LYS A 196 15.60 -7.67 18.85
N GLY A 197 15.40 -7.80 20.17
CA GLY A 197 15.89 -6.85 21.16
C GLY A 197 15.06 -5.56 21.28
N VAL A 198 13.90 -5.50 20.62
CA VAL A 198 12.90 -4.44 20.79
C VAL A 198 11.90 -4.88 21.85
N ASN A 199 11.65 -4.06 22.88
CA ASN A 199 10.65 -4.36 23.92
C ASN A 199 9.39 -3.51 23.79
N THR A 200 9.51 -2.31 23.21
CA THR A 200 8.39 -1.41 22.95
C THR A 200 8.41 -0.89 21.52
N ILE A 201 7.26 -0.91 20.85
CA ILE A 201 7.09 -0.35 19.50
C ILE A 201 5.94 0.65 19.53
N VAL A 202 6.17 1.83 18.97
CA VAL A 202 5.09 2.73 18.57
C VAL A 202 4.82 2.54 17.08
N ASP A 203 3.57 2.25 16.73
CA ASP A 203 3.10 2.19 15.35
C ASP A 203 2.40 3.52 15.04
N VAL A 204 3.08 4.37 14.27
CA VAL A 204 2.65 5.73 13.96
C VAL A 204 1.79 5.67 12.72
N GLY A 205 0.55 6.14 12.79
CA GLY A 205 -0.46 5.88 11.77
C GLY A 205 -0.92 4.42 11.77
N GLY A 206 -0.94 3.77 12.95
CA GLY A 206 -1.19 2.33 13.08
C GLY A 206 -2.64 1.89 12.83
N GLY A 207 -3.53 2.83 12.49
CA GLY A 207 -4.92 2.56 12.14
C GLY A 207 -5.71 1.91 13.29
N ASP A 208 -6.44 0.86 12.97
CA ASP A 208 -7.21 0.07 13.95
C ASP A 208 -6.33 -0.80 14.86
N GLY A 209 -5.00 -0.75 14.70
CA GLY A 209 -4.04 -1.52 15.47
C GLY A 209 -3.83 -2.96 15.00
N THR A 210 -4.38 -3.36 13.84
CA THR A 210 -4.18 -4.70 13.27
C THR A 210 -2.71 -5.06 13.13
N THR A 211 -1.88 -4.13 12.64
CA THR A 211 -0.43 -4.31 12.51
C THR A 211 0.22 -4.70 13.83
N LEU A 212 0.04 -3.88 14.87
CA LEU A 212 0.62 -4.16 16.18
C LEU A 212 0.07 -5.43 16.80
N ARG A 213 -1.23 -5.70 16.65
CA ARG A 213 -1.83 -6.94 17.17
C ARG A 213 -1.12 -8.18 16.60
N LEU A 214 -0.92 -8.24 15.29
CA LEU A 214 -0.21 -9.33 14.64
C LEU A 214 1.25 -9.43 15.10
N LEU A 215 1.92 -8.28 15.26
CA LEU A 215 3.31 -8.25 15.73
C LEU A 215 3.46 -8.72 17.18
N VAL A 216 2.58 -8.32 18.10
CA VAL A 216 2.66 -8.78 19.51
C VAL A 216 2.22 -10.23 19.66
N GLU A 217 1.30 -10.72 18.82
CA GLU A 217 0.94 -12.14 18.76
C GLU A 217 2.15 -13.00 18.31
N ALA A 218 2.91 -12.53 17.32
CA ALA A 218 4.11 -13.21 16.82
C ALA A 218 5.35 -13.05 17.73
N PHE A 219 5.46 -11.89 18.40
CA PHE A 219 6.59 -11.54 19.26
C PHE A 219 6.10 -11.11 20.66
N PRO A 220 5.68 -12.04 21.53
CA PRO A 220 4.98 -11.72 22.78
C PRO A 220 5.78 -10.94 23.84
N TRP A 221 7.08 -10.72 23.63
CA TRP A 221 7.90 -9.87 24.50
C TRP A 221 7.78 -8.38 24.15
N ILE A 222 7.15 -8.03 23.02
CA ILE A 222 6.95 -6.65 22.57
C ILE A 222 5.65 -6.11 23.16
N ASN A 223 5.71 -4.88 23.68
CA ASN A 223 4.53 -4.08 24.00
C ASN A 223 4.32 -3.03 22.90
N GLY A 224 3.10 -2.92 22.39
CA GLY A 224 2.74 -2.01 21.32
C GLY A 224 2.03 -0.75 21.81
N ILE A 225 2.33 0.39 21.19
CA ILE A 225 1.59 1.64 21.28
C ILE A 225 1.01 1.93 19.89
N ASN A 226 -0.27 1.63 19.69
CA ASN A 226 -0.98 2.02 18.47
C ASN A 226 -1.26 3.51 18.53
N PHE A 227 -0.66 4.28 17.63
CA PHE A 227 -0.73 5.74 17.64
C PHE A 227 -1.34 6.24 16.34
N ASP A 228 -2.53 6.85 16.43
CA ASP A 228 -3.27 7.34 15.27
C ASP A 228 -4.12 8.56 15.67
N LEU A 229 -4.86 9.14 14.73
CA LEU A 229 -5.81 10.21 14.99
C LEU A 229 -6.86 9.78 16.04
N PRO A 230 -7.36 10.72 16.87
CA PRO A 230 -8.30 10.39 17.95
C PRO A 230 -9.54 9.60 17.51
N HIS A 231 -10.12 9.94 16.36
CA HIS A 231 -11.31 9.27 15.85
C HIS A 231 -11.05 7.82 15.40
N VAL A 232 -9.82 7.49 15.02
CA VAL A 232 -9.40 6.13 14.63
C VAL A 232 -9.04 5.31 15.86
N ALA A 233 -8.15 5.85 16.71
CA ALA A 233 -7.66 5.15 17.90
C ALA A 233 -8.77 4.85 18.92
N SER A 234 -9.80 5.71 19.02
CA SER A 234 -10.91 5.53 19.97
C SER A 234 -11.83 4.35 19.67
N VAL A 235 -11.84 3.86 18.42
CA VAL A 235 -12.66 2.71 17.98
C VAL A 235 -11.84 1.46 17.69
N ALA A 236 -10.51 1.53 17.89
CA ALA A 236 -9.61 0.40 17.69
C ALA A 236 -9.96 -0.76 18.65
N PRO A 237 -10.06 -2.01 18.14
CA PRO A 237 -10.36 -3.16 18.99
C PRO A 237 -9.26 -3.42 20.02
N HIS A 238 -9.66 -3.75 21.25
CA HIS A 238 -8.72 -4.11 22.30
C HIS A 238 -7.87 -5.33 21.89
N ALA A 239 -6.55 -5.22 22.10
CA ALA A 239 -5.59 -6.31 21.93
C ALA A 239 -4.65 -6.39 23.13
N ILE A 240 -4.37 -7.62 23.60
CA ILE A 240 -3.43 -7.85 24.71
C ILE A 240 -2.04 -7.40 24.28
N GLY A 241 -1.36 -6.62 25.13
CA GLY A 241 -0.03 -6.09 24.85
C GLY A 241 -0.03 -4.85 23.95
N VAL A 242 -1.19 -4.32 23.57
CA VAL A 242 -1.34 -3.09 22.79
C VAL A 242 -2.11 -2.04 23.58
N VAL A 243 -1.62 -0.81 23.59
CA VAL A 243 -2.35 0.37 24.06
C VAL A 243 -2.65 1.29 22.89
N HIS A 244 -3.86 1.86 22.82
CA HIS A 244 -4.25 2.80 21.77
C HIS A 244 -4.14 4.24 22.28
N VAL A 245 -3.48 5.10 21.51
CA VAL A 245 -3.24 6.51 21.82
C VAL A 245 -3.68 7.35 20.64
N GLY A 246 -4.62 8.27 20.88
CA GLY A 246 -5.18 9.15 19.87
C GLY A 246 -4.56 10.54 19.92
N ASP A 247 -3.78 10.94 18.91
CA ASP A 247 -3.23 12.29 18.77
C ASP A 247 -2.70 12.53 17.33
N ASP A 248 -1.98 13.64 17.12
CA ASP A 248 -1.40 14.02 15.85
C ASP A 248 0.12 13.80 15.81
N MET A 249 0.60 12.99 14.86
CA MET A 249 2.01 12.66 14.65
C MET A 249 2.90 13.86 14.26
N PHE A 250 2.32 14.93 13.72
CA PHE A 250 3.07 16.17 13.47
C PHE A 250 3.41 16.90 14.77
N ASN A 251 2.65 16.68 15.85
CA ASN A 251 2.92 17.28 17.15
C ASN A 251 3.98 16.48 17.92
N TYR A 252 3.74 15.19 18.15
CA TYR A 252 4.68 14.28 18.82
C TYR A 252 4.44 12.82 18.46
N VAL A 253 5.40 11.97 18.79
CA VAL A 253 5.28 10.50 18.73
C VAL A 253 5.61 9.93 20.12
N PRO A 254 4.78 9.02 20.67
CA PRO A 254 5.05 8.35 21.96
C PRO A 254 6.42 7.67 22.01
N LYS A 255 7.11 7.75 23.14
CA LYS A 255 8.43 7.14 23.32
C LYS A 255 8.36 5.61 23.29
N ALA A 256 9.25 4.98 22.53
CA ALA A 256 9.38 3.53 22.42
C ALA A 256 10.81 3.14 21.97
N ASP A 257 11.18 1.86 22.07
CA ASP A 257 12.48 1.36 21.59
C ASP A 257 12.61 1.47 20.06
N ALA A 258 11.47 1.39 19.34
CA ALA A 258 11.41 1.61 17.91
C ALA A 258 10.09 2.28 17.49
N ALA A 259 10.15 3.04 16.40
CA ALA A 259 8.96 3.51 15.68
C ALA A 259 8.75 2.66 14.43
N PHE A 260 7.51 2.35 14.13
CA PHE A 260 7.06 1.62 12.95
C PHE A 260 6.10 2.53 12.16
N LEU A 261 6.26 2.57 10.84
CA LEU A 261 5.36 3.28 9.93
C LEU A 261 5.10 2.36 8.73
N MET A 262 3.83 2.15 8.39
CA MET A 262 3.42 1.37 7.22
C MET A 262 2.29 2.11 6.51
N TRP A 263 2.47 2.40 5.22
CA TRP A 263 1.54 3.23 4.44
C TRP A 263 1.19 4.54 5.14
N VAL A 264 2.25 5.28 5.51
CA VAL A 264 2.11 6.60 6.14
C VAL A 264 2.87 7.62 5.34
N LEU A 265 4.16 7.38 5.12
CA LEU A 265 5.04 8.38 4.53
C LEU A 265 4.74 8.59 3.04
N HIS A 266 4.14 7.61 2.36
CA HIS A 266 3.70 7.81 0.97
C HIS A 266 2.54 8.81 0.81
N ASP A 267 1.81 9.14 1.89
CA ASP A 267 0.68 10.10 1.82
C ASP A 267 1.12 11.57 1.81
N TRP A 268 2.39 11.82 2.12
CA TRP A 268 2.89 13.14 2.47
C TRP A 268 4.01 13.62 1.53
N SER A 269 4.19 14.94 1.47
CA SER A 269 5.32 15.56 0.79
C SER A 269 6.65 15.18 1.43
N ASP A 270 7.77 15.49 0.76
CA ASP A 270 9.10 15.24 1.33
C ASP A 270 9.32 16.06 2.61
N GLU A 271 8.86 17.32 2.67
CA GLU A 271 8.95 18.19 3.84
C GLU A 271 8.15 17.66 5.02
N GLU A 272 6.93 17.18 4.76
CA GLU A 272 6.05 16.59 5.78
C GLU A 272 6.63 15.26 6.29
N CYS A 273 7.16 14.42 5.39
CA CYS A 273 7.87 13.20 5.78
C CYS A 273 9.07 13.50 6.69
N ILE A 274 9.87 14.53 6.38
CA ILE A 274 11.01 14.93 7.21
C ILE A 274 10.54 15.33 8.62
N GLN A 275 9.41 16.03 8.73
CA GLN A 275 8.82 16.39 10.03
C GLN A 275 8.39 15.15 10.82
N ILE A 276 7.61 14.26 10.21
CA ILE A 276 7.15 13.01 10.84
C ILE A 276 8.35 12.15 11.30
N LEU A 277 9.33 11.96 10.43
CA LEU A 277 10.54 11.20 10.73
C LEU A 277 11.38 11.85 11.83
N THR A 278 11.41 13.18 11.90
CA THR A 278 12.06 13.90 13.00
C THR A 278 11.38 13.61 14.33
N LYS A 279 10.04 13.58 14.38
CA LYS A 279 9.28 13.19 15.58
C LYS A 279 9.52 11.73 15.97
N CYS A 280 9.57 10.84 14.98
CA CYS A 280 9.93 9.44 15.22
C CYS A 280 11.34 9.30 15.79
N ARG A 281 12.31 10.10 15.29
CA ARG A 281 13.68 10.13 15.80
C ARG A 281 13.76 10.63 17.25
N GLU A 282 12.93 11.59 17.62
CA GLU A 282 12.82 12.12 19.00
C GLU A 282 12.22 11.10 19.97
N ALA A 283 11.36 10.20 19.46
CA ALA A 283 10.66 9.20 20.25
C ALA A 283 11.51 7.95 20.58
N ILE A 284 12.60 7.70 19.84
CA ILE A 284 13.43 6.50 19.97
C ILE A 284 14.79 6.76 20.64
N PRO A 285 15.41 5.76 21.30
CA PRO A 285 16.77 5.87 21.82
C PRO A 285 17.80 6.17 20.72
N GLN A 286 18.76 7.06 21.01
CA GLN A 286 19.76 7.48 20.01
C GLN A 286 20.84 6.41 19.74
N ASP A 287 21.10 5.53 20.71
CA ASP A 287 22.20 4.56 20.60
C ASP A 287 21.83 3.29 19.83
N ASN A 288 20.59 2.80 20.02
CA ASN A 288 20.10 1.54 19.50
C ASN A 288 18.68 1.58 18.91
N GLY A 289 17.98 2.72 19.02
CA GLY A 289 16.65 2.89 18.46
C GLY A 289 16.68 2.88 16.93
N LYS A 290 15.57 2.46 16.33
CA LYS A 290 15.41 2.43 14.86
C LYS A 290 14.01 2.87 14.48
N VAL A 291 13.90 3.55 13.34
CA VAL A 291 12.63 3.69 12.64
C VAL A 291 12.56 2.58 11.60
N LYS A 292 11.45 1.84 11.59
CA LYS A 292 11.14 0.79 10.63
C LYS A 292 10.00 1.30 9.75
N ILE A 293 10.22 1.30 8.45
CA ILE A 293 9.29 1.84 7.47
C ILE A 293 8.93 0.72 6.50
N LEU A 294 7.65 0.58 6.18
CA LEU A 294 7.12 -0.39 5.26
C LEU A 294 6.31 0.31 4.17
N GLU A 295 6.94 0.52 3.02
CA GLU A 295 6.42 1.36 1.93
C GLU A 295 6.85 0.77 0.58
N ALA A 296 6.17 1.13 -0.51
CA ALA A 296 6.64 0.73 -1.83
C ALA A 296 7.91 1.51 -2.24
N ILE A 297 8.70 0.90 -3.12
CA ILE A 297 9.89 1.53 -3.71
C ILE A 297 9.82 1.40 -5.22
N ILE A 298 9.83 2.53 -5.91
CA ILE A 298 9.73 2.59 -7.38
C ILE A 298 11.09 2.83 -8.05
N GLY A 299 11.16 2.54 -9.35
CA GLY A 299 12.33 2.90 -10.19
C GLY A 299 13.59 2.05 -9.99
N GLU A 300 13.50 0.89 -9.31
CA GLU A 300 14.66 0.02 -9.13
C GLU A 300 15.03 -0.77 -10.40
N LYS A 301 16.32 -0.76 -10.74
CA LYS A 301 16.89 -1.55 -11.83
C LYS A 301 16.82 -3.04 -11.51
N GLU A 302 16.62 -3.88 -12.53
CA GLU A 302 16.49 -5.34 -12.40
C GLU A 302 17.69 -6.02 -11.70
N GLU A 303 18.88 -5.41 -11.73
CA GLU A 303 20.12 -5.95 -11.15
C GLU A 303 20.16 -5.94 -9.61
N ASN A 304 19.36 -5.10 -8.95
CA ASN A 304 19.33 -4.98 -7.48
C ASN A 304 18.35 -5.96 -6.83
N ILE A 305 17.60 -6.73 -7.63
CA ILE A 305 16.60 -7.67 -7.15
C ILE A 305 17.24 -9.06 -7.08
N ILE A 306 17.37 -9.58 -5.87
CA ILE A 306 17.89 -10.92 -5.63
C ILE A 306 17.08 -11.93 -6.46
N ARG A 307 17.77 -12.76 -7.26
CA ARG A 307 17.20 -13.76 -8.16
C ARG A 307 16.27 -14.70 -7.40
N GLY A 308 14.96 -14.65 -7.71
CA GLY A 308 13.96 -15.62 -7.23
C GLY A 308 12.57 -15.05 -6.94
N SER A 309 12.42 -13.73 -6.78
CA SER A 309 11.14 -13.13 -6.37
C SER A 309 10.20 -12.87 -7.56
N ASN A 310 8.88 -13.05 -7.34
CA ASN A 310 7.76 -12.65 -8.23
C ASN A 310 7.71 -11.12 -8.53
N ASN A 311 8.77 -10.39 -8.16
CA ASN A 311 8.89 -8.94 -8.06
C ASN A 311 8.56 -8.18 -9.36
N LYS A 312 8.75 -8.79 -10.54
CA LYS A 312 8.44 -8.11 -11.82
C LYS A 312 6.97 -7.70 -11.93
N LYS A 313 6.03 -8.49 -11.39
CA LYS A 313 4.59 -8.16 -11.40
C LYS A 313 4.21 -7.10 -10.36
N LEU A 314 4.99 -6.96 -9.29
CA LEU A 314 4.74 -5.98 -8.23
C LEU A 314 5.31 -4.59 -8.57
N LYS A 315 6.30 -4.50 -9.47
CA LYS A 315 6.83 -3.20 -9.94
C LYS A 315 5.75 -2.30 -10.55
N ASP A 316 4.91 -2.87 -11.40
CA ASP A 316 3.82 -2.12 -12.02
C ASP A 316 2.80 -1.64 -10.96
N VAL A 317 2.61 -2.41 -9.88
CA VAL A 317 1.74 -2.02 -8.75
C VAL A 317 2.31 -0.79 -8.03
N GLY A 318 3.62 -0.71 -7.81
CA GLY A 318 4.24 0.49 -7.21
C GLY A 318 4.00 1.75 -8.05
N LEU A 319 4.04 1.65 -9.39
CA LEU A 319 3.71 2.78 -10.27
C LEU A 319 2.22 3.11 -10.27
N MET A 320 1.34 2.11 -10.14
CA MET A 320 -0.08 2.33 -9.97
C MET A 320 -0.36 3.05 -8.64
N LEU A 321 0.31 2.66 -7.55
CA LEU A 321 0.20 3.31 -6.25
C LEU A 321 0.67 4.76 -6.28
N ASP A 322 1.72 5.09 -7.03
CA ASP A 322 2.12 6.49 -7.21
C ASP A 322 0.99 7.34 -7.79
N MET A 323 0.26 6.79 -8.77
CA MET A 323 -0.92 7.45 -9.34
C MET A 323 -2.09 7.50 -8.35
N VAL A 324 -2.26 6.48 -7.50
CA VAL A 324 -3.26 6.46 -6.42
C VAL A 324 -2.96 7.58 -5.41
N MET A 325 -1.71 7.72 -4.97
CA MET A 325 -1.28 8.81 -4.08
C MET A 325 -1.56 10.17 -4.71
N MET A 326 -1.24 10.32 -6.00
CA MET A 326 -1.58 11.53 -6.77
C MET A 326 -3.09 11.74 -6.95
N ALA A 327 -3.93 10.71 -6.95
CA ALA A 327 -5.37 10.89 -7.06
C ALA A 327 -6.03 11.19 -5.71
N HIS A 328 -5.53 10.60 -4.63
CA HIS A 328 -6.24 10.54 -3.35
C HIS A 328 -5.71 11.49 -2.29
N THR A 329 -4.42 11.79 -2.33
CA THR A 329 -3.76 12.61 -1.31
C THR A 329 -3.38 13.98 -1.84
N SER A 330 -3.11 14.92 -0.93
CA SER A 330 -2.69 16.27 -1.31
C SER A 330 -1.30 16.28 -1.93
N ASN A 331 -0.31 15.65 -1.29
CA ASN A 331 1.08 15.74 -1.72
C ASN A 331 1.83 14.40 -1.72
N GLY A 332 1.11 13.28 -1.53
CA GLY A 332 1.70 11.96 -1.47
C GLY A 332 2.29 11.49 -2.80
N LYS A 333 3.21 10.54 -2.69
CA LYS A 333 3.91 9.89 -3.81
C LYS A 333 4.59 8.60 -3.34
N GLU A 334 4.80 7.70 -4.28
CA GLU A 334 5.74 6.59 -4.08
C GLU A 334 7.15 7.05 -4.40
N ARG A 335 8.14 6.59 -3.62
CA ARG A 335 9.51 7.12 -3.69
C ARG A 335 10.49 6.11 -4.28
N THR A 336 11.45 6.64 -5.03
CA THR A 336 12.64 5.88 -5.41
C THR A 336 13.60 5.73 -4.24
N THR A 337 14.56 4.80 -4.33
CA THR A 337 15.63 4.65 -3.32
C THR A 337 16.42 5.93 -3.06
N LYS A 338 16.61 6.77 -4.08
CA LYS A 338 17.30 8.06 -3.94
C LYS A 338 16.48 9.09 -3.18
N GLU A 339 15.17 9.13 -3.41
CA GLU A 339 14.26 10.02 -2.68
C GLU A 339 14.09 9.58 -1.23
N TRP A 340 13.99 8.27 -0.98
CA TRP A 340 14.05 7.72 0.38
C TRP A 340 15.33 8.12 1.10
N ALA A 341 16.50 7.95 0.45
CA ALA A 341 17.76 8.34 1.03
C ALA A 341 17.83 9.85 1.35
N TYR A 342 17.27 10.70 0.49
CA TYR A 342 17.18 12.15 0.72
C TYR A 342 16.34 12.48 1.95
N VAL A 343 15.08 12.04 1.99
CA VAL A 343 14.15 12.32 3.09
C VAL A 343 14.68 11.81 4.43
N LEU A 344 15.25 10.59 4.46
CA LEU A 344 15.86 10.02 5.66
C LEU A 344 17.08 10.81 6.13
N ASN A 345 17.95 11.25 5.21
CA ASN A 345 19.13 12.03 5.54
C ASN A 345 18.76 13.40 6.14
N GLU A 346 17.80 14.10 5.53
CA GLU A 346 17.33 15.39 6.03
C GLU A 346 16.64 15.28 7.40
N ALA A 347 15.95 14.16 7.66
CA ALA A 347 15.44 13.82 8.98
C ALA A 347 16.53 13.36 9.98
N GLY A 348 17.80 13.34 9.57
CA GLY A 348 18.98 13.01 10.39
C GLY A 348 19.20 11.52 10.64
N PHE A 349 18.74 10.66 9.73
CA PHE A 349 19.12 9.25 9.66
C PHE A 349 20.24 9.08 8.62
N ASN A 350 21.49 9.09 9.08
CA ASN A 350 22.67 9.04 8.20
C ASN A 350 22.96 7.64 7.64
N ARG A 351 22.27 6.61 8.13
CA ARG A 351 22.37 5.24 7.64
C ARG A 351 20.98 4.65 7.55
N HIS A 352 20.73 3.92 6.48
CA HIS A 352 19.54 3.09 6.32
C HIS A 352 19.87 1.80 5.57
N THR A 353 19.01 0.80 5.69
CA THR A 353 19.07 -0.45 4.91
C THR A 353 17.71 -0.73 4.33
N ILE A 354 17.68 -1.25 3.11
CA ILE A 354 16.45 -1.63 2.39
C ILE A 354 16.47 -3.14 2.22
N SER A 355 15.34 -3.80 2.47
CA SER A 355 15.15 -5.23 2.29
C SER A 355 13.82 -5.47 1.58
N HIS A 356 13.87 -6.16 0.44
CA HIS A 356 12.67 -6.52 -0.31
C HIS A 356 12.10 -7.82 0.24
N ILE A 357 10.81 -7.81 0.50
CA ILE A 357 10.02 -8.95 0.95
C ILE A 357 9.01 -9.33 -0.14
N ASN A 358 8.35 -10.48 -0.04
CA ASN A 358 7.46 -10.96 -1.10
C ASN A 358 6.07 -10.28 -1.13
N VAL A 359 6.01 -8.98 -0.89
CA VAL A 359 4.82 -8.11 -0.97
C VAL A 359 5.16 -6.80 -1.70
N VAL A 360 4.18 -5.90 -1.87
CA VAL A 360 4.37 -4.62 -2.60
C VAL A 360 5.38 -3.73 -1.88
N GLN A 361 5.35 -3.73 -0.56
CA GLN A 361 6.22 -2.93 0.28
C GLN A 361 7.63 -3.53 0.38
N SER A 362 8.57 -2.66 0.66
CA SER A 362 9.91 -3.00 1.12
C SER A 362 10.12 -2.51 2.54
N VAL A 363 10.97 -3.22 3.29
CA VAL A 363 11.36 -2.83 4.65
C VAL A 363 12.54 -1.86 4.57
N ILE A 364 12.39 -0.67 5.13
CA ILE A 364 13.47 0.30 5.31
C ILE A 364 13.75 0.44 6.80
N GLN A 365 14.96 0.12 7.23
CA GLN A 365 15.42 0.40 8.60
C GLN A 365 16.29 1.65 8.58
N ALA A 366 15.84 2.70 9.26
CA ALA A 366 16.56 3.96 9.40
C ALA A 366 17.20 4.07 10.80
N TYR A 367 18.48 4.43 10.83
CA TYR A 367 19.29 4.48 12.05
C TYR A 367 19.62 5.93 12.39
N PRO A 368 19.29 6.41 13.60
CA PRO A 368 19.58 7.78 14.01
C PRO A 368 21.08 8.08 13.88
N SER A 369 21.39 9.31 13.48
CA SER A 369 22.77 9.78 13.53
C SER A 369 23.26 9.77 14.97
N ARG A 370 24.34 9.04 15.27
CA ARG A 370 25.03 9.21 16.55
C ARG A 370 25.47 10.66 16.66
N PHE A 371 24.88 11.40 17.59
CA PHE A 371 25.59 12.54 18.16
C PHE A 371 26.80 11.96 18.87
N LEU A 372 27.95 11.92 18.21
CA LEU A 372 29.20 11.96 18.95
C LEU A 372 29.13 13.28 19.71
N PRO A 373 29.03 13.30 21.06
CA PRO A 373 29.26 14.54 21.78
C PRO A 373 30.60 15.06 21.27
N CYS A 374 30.64 16.32 20.81
CA CYS A 374 31.86 16.85 20.19
C CYS A 374 32.99 16.68 21.22
N SER A 375 33.82 15.65 21.04
CA SER A 375 35.04 15.53 21.79
C SER A 375 35.87 16.73 21.38
N GLU A 376 36.42 17.46 22.35
CA GLU A 376 37.17 18.71 22.18
C GLU A 376 38.36 18.63 21.20
N THR A 377 38.58 17.48 20.57
CA THR A 377 39.66 17.14 19.66
C THR A 377 39.35 17.40 18.18
N ASN A 378 38.12 17.72 17.78
CA ASN A 378 37.79 17.94 16.36
C ASN A 378 38.01 19.41 15.92
N LEU A 379 38.93 19.63 14.99
CA LEU A 379 39.39 20.96 14.53
C LEU A 379 38.26 21.87 13.99
N LYS A 380 37.17 21.28 13.48
CA LYS A 380 35.98 22.01 13.02
C LYS A 380 35.13 22.62 14.17
N CYS A 381 35.10 22.01 15.36
CA CYS A 381 34.40 22.57 16.52
C CYS A 381 35.12 23.81 17.09
N LYS A 382 36.47 23.89 16.97
CA LYS A 382 37.22 25.08 17.40
C LYS A 382 36.82 26.34 16.63
N LEU A 383 36.53 26.24 15.33
CA LEU A 383 36.14 27.39 14.52
C LEU A 383 34.74 27.92 14.92
N CYS A 384 33.78 27.02 15.17
CA CYS A 384 32.45 27.41 15.65
C CYS A 384 32.49 28.03 17.06
N TRP A 385 33.29 27.47 17.97
CA TRP A 385 33.44 28.04 19.33
C TRP A 385 34.14 29.41 19.31
N PHE A 386 35.12 29.61 18.43
CA PHE A 386 35.80 30.89 18.28
C PHE A 386 34.86 31.97 17.73
N ILE A 387 34.05 31.64 16.73
CA ILE A 387 33.04 32.56 16.16
C ILE A 387 31.99 32.94 17.22
N PHE A 388 31.54 31.97 18.03
CA PHE A 388 30.56 32.23 19.10
C PHE A 388 31.11 33.11 20.23
N LYS A 389 32.43 33.02 20.52
CA LYS A 389 33.09 33.88 21.53
C LYS A 389 33.36 35.31 21.03
N VAL A 390 33.63 35.48 19.73
CA VAL A 390 33.87 36.80 19.12
C VAL A 390 32.57 37.59 18.97
N LEU A 391 31.45 36.93 18.67
CA LEU A 391 30.14 37.58 18.51
C LEU A 391 29.47 37.99 19.83
N LYS A 392 29.91 37.47 20.98
CA LYS A 392 29.40 37.87 22.31
C LYS A 392 30.17 39.02 22.96
N LYS A 393 31.12 39.64 22.25
CA LYS A 393 31.96 40.73 22.78
C LYS A 393 31.75 42.09 22.08
N HIS A 394 30.65 42.26 21.36
CA HIS A 394 30.19 43.55 20.85
C HIS A 394 28.75 43.81 21.28
#